data_AF-A0A800ARB5-F1
#
_entry.id   AF-A0A800ARB5-F1
#
_cell.length_a   1.000
_cell.length_b   1.000
_cell.length_c   1.000
_cell.angle_alpha   90.00
_cell.angle_beta   90.00
_cell.angle_gamma   90.00
#
_symmetry.space_group_name_H-M   'P 1'
#
loop_
_entity.id
_entity.type
_entity.pdbx_description
1 polymer ?
#
loop_
_entity_poly.entity_id
_entity_poly.type
_entity_poly.pdbx_seq_one_letter_code
_entity_poly.pdbx_strand_id
1 'polypeptide(L)'
;MLSRVAILIAVIFFTGCFENKNDIANQDMLLAKREKLDKEIQKARVEADKKRELALTKMKKELEELALKQNIKEAELKQKLAKIEAQKELDIQKIQKELKLKELETQKEKMRLEMENQKLIAKEELKAKERLYIILIIAFLILLFFIGVVLYIYKKRKDKILAYHDNLEKYFRLKENETKIAIANKIIDTIASKKLSPDQEQRLLNVLKSSQIDKKSLPKEIEEDTIEADIEEKKDG
;
A
#
# COMPACT_ATOMS: atom_id res chain seq x y z
N MET A 1 37.43 -145.99 -28.67
CA MET A 1 38.64 -145.24 -28.26
C MET A 1 38.25 -144.06 -27.33
N LEU A 2 37.63 -144.21 -26.17
CA LEU A 2 37.95 -144.90 -24.90
C LEU A 2 39.20 -144.42 -24.11
N SER A 3 39.94 -143.41 -24.56
CA SER A 3 41.15 -142.94 -23.83
C SER A 3 41.19 -141.43 -23.48
N ARG A 4 40.09 -140.69 -23.63
CA ARG A 4 40.03 -139.25 -23.30
C ARG A 4 38.99 -138.86 -22.24
N VAL A 5 38.19 -139.82 -21.75
CA VAL A 5 37.20 -139.61 -20.68
C VAL A 5 37.75 -139.98 -19.29
N ALA A 6 38.85 -140.74 -19.22
CA ALA A 6 39.44 -141.20 -17.96
C ALA A 6 40.31 -140.15 -17.23
N ILE A 7 40.68 -139.04 -17.87
CA ILE A 7 41.53 -138.00 -17.25
C ILE A 7 40.71 -136.89 -16.58
N LEU A 8 39.42 -136.75 -16.93
CA LEU A 8 38.56 -135.69 -16.37
C LEU A 8 37.87 -136.10 -15.04
N ILE A 9 37.93 -137.37 -14.66
CA ILE A 9 37.38 -137.89 -13.39
C ILE A 9 38.42 -137.87 -12.25
N ALA A 10 39.71 -137.78 -12.56
CA ALA A 10 40.78 -137.80 -11.55
C ALA A 10 41.07 -136.44 -10.86
N VAL A 11 40.55 -135.32 -11.39
CA VAL A 11 40.79 -133.98 -10.80
C VAL A 11 39.70 -133.58 -9.79
N ILE A 12 38.54 -134.27 -9.78
CA ILE A 12 37.44 -133.97 -8.84
C ILE A 12 37.67 -134.61 -7.45
N PHE A 13 38.71 -135.43 -7.27
CA PHE A 13 38.96 -136.18 -6.02
C PHE A 13 40.12 -135.71 -5.14
N PHE A 14 40.81 -134.58 -5.42
CA PHE A 14 42.08 -134.25 -4.72
C PHE A 14 42.24 -132.88 -4.07
N THR A 15 41.18 -132.12 -3.78
CA THR A 15 41.26 -131.05 -2.76
C THR A 15 40.12 -131.18 -1.79
N GLY A 16 40.27 -132.15 -0.90
CA GLY A 16 39.34 -132.46 0.17
C GLY A 16 39.29 -131.41 1.29
N CYS A 17 38.12 -131.39 1.92
CA CYS A 17 37.89 -131.26 3.35
C CYS A 17 39.11 -131.02 4.25
N PHE A 18 39.17 -129.84 4.85
CA PHE A 18 39.75 -129.63 6.19
C PHE A 18 38.66 -129.08 7.10
N GLU A 19 38.00 -129.99 7.84
CA GLU A 19 37.16 -129.66 8.99
C GLU A 19 38.08 -129.35 10.18
N ASN A 20 38.21 -128.07 10.54
CA ASN A 20 38.90 -127.65 11.77
C ASN A 20 37.84 -127.29 12.83
N LYS A 21 37.40 -128.28 13.60
CA LYS A 21 36.50 -128.10 14.76
C LYS A 21 37.33 -127.64 15.96
N ASN A 22 37.63 -126.33 16.04
CA ASN A 22 38.09 -125.67 17.27
C ASN A 22 37.81 -124.15 17.35
N ASP A 23 36.99 -123.57 16.45
CA ASP A 23 36.79 -122.10 16.36
C ASP A 23 35.42 -121.57 16.85
N ILE A 24 34.55 -122.42 17.43
CA ILE A 24 33.22 -121.96 17.88
C ILE A 24 33.28 -121.23 19.23
N ALA A 25 34.23 -121.55 20.12
CA ALA A 25 34.35 -120.91 21.43
C ALA A 25 35.00 -119.49 21.39
N ASN A 26 35.83 -119.20 20.39
CA ASN A 26 36.46 -117.87 20.21
C ASN A 26 35.52 -116.88 19.50
N GLN A 27 34.55 -117.36 18.73
CA GLN A 27 33.57 -116.54 18.03
C GLN A 27 32.55 -115.92 19.00
N ASP A 28 32.12 -116.68 20.02
CA ASP A 28 31.20 -116.20 21.07
C ASP A 28 31.86 -115.14 22.00
N MET A 29 33.15 -115.27 22.30
CA MET A 29 33.89 -114.24 23.06
C MET A 29 34.07 -112.94 22.25
N LEU A 30 34.24 -113.05 20.91
CA LEU A 30 34.33 -111.89 20.02
C LEU A 30 32.96 -111.22 19.82
N LEU A 31 31.86 -111.97 19.74
CA LEU A 31 30.50 -111.45 19.72
C LEU A 31 30.16 -110.72 21.03
N ALA A 32 30.51 -111.29 22.18
CA ALA A 32 30.32 -110.63 23.48
C ALA A 32 31.17 -109.35 23.65
N LYS A 33 32.39 -109.30 23.10
CA LYS A 33 33.21 -108.07 23.04
C LYS A 33 32.61 -107.03 22.08
N ARG A 34 32.07 -107.45 20.93
CA ARG A 34 31.35 -106.56 20.00
C ARG A 34 30.09 -105.97 20.62
N GLU A 35 29.29 -106.77 21.33
CA GLU A 35 28.11 -106.26 22.04
C GLU A 35 28.47 -105.25 23.14
N LYS A 36 29.58 -105.46 23.87
CA LYS A 36 30.08 -104.49 24.85
C LYS A 36 30.57 -103.21 24.17
N LEU A 37 31.31 -103.34 23.07
CA LEU A 37 31.79 -102.21 22.27
C LEU A 37 30.61 -101.42 21.65
N ASP A 38 29.59 -102.10 21.15
CA ASP A 38 28.39 -101.48 20.58
C ASP A 38 27.56 -100.79 21.66
N LYS A 39 27.44 -101.37 22.86
CA LYS A 39 26.81 -100.70 24.02
C LYS A 39 27.59 -99.47 24.46
N GLU A 40 28.91 -99.49 24.43
CA GLU A 40 29.76 -98.32 24.71
C GLU A 40 29.64 -97.25 23.62
N ILE A 41 29.62 -97.64 22.34
CA ILE A 41 29.39 -96.74 21.21
C ILE A 41 27.99 -96.13 21.28
N GLN A 42 26.96 -96.90 21.64
CA GLN A 42 25.60 -96.40 21.83
C GLN A 42 25.54 -95.41 23.01
N LYS A 43 26.17 -95.72 24.15
CA LYS A 43 26.25 -94.78 25.27
C LYS A 43 26.99 -93.50 24.88
N ALA A 44 28.12 -93.61 24.17
CA ALA A 44 28.87 -92.46 23.68
C ALA A 44 28.07 -91.61 22.66
N ARG A 45 27.27 -92.24 21.79
CA ARG A 45 26.36 -91.54 20.87
C ARG A 45 25.25 -90.82 21.63
N VAL A 46 24.60 -91.48 22.58
CA VAL A 46 23.57 -90.88 23.43
C VAL A 46 24.12 -89.71 24.25
N GLU A 47 25.35 -89.82 24.77
CA GLU A 47 26.02 -88.72 25.47
C GLU A 47 26.40 -87.57 24.53
N ALA A 48 26.86 -87.87 23.31
CA ALA A 48 27.14 -86.85 22.30
C ALA A 48 25.86 -86.12 21.85
N ASP A 49 24.76 -86.84 21.67
CA ASP A 49 23.47 -86.27 21.29
C ASP A 49 22.89 -85.42 22.43
N LYS A 50 22.96 -85.88 23.69
CA LYS A 50 22.60 -85.07 24.86
C LYS A 50 23.44 -83.80 24.97
N LYS A 51 24.75 -83.86 24.70
CA LYS A 51 25.61 -82.67 24.69
C LYS A 51 25.22 -81.70 23.57
N ARG A 52 24.84 -82.21 22.39
CA ARG A 52 24.34 -81.40 21.26
C ARG A 52 23.01 -80.75 21.58
N GLU A 53 22.06 -81.47 22.17
CA GLU A 53 20.77 -80.91 22.60
C GLU A 53 20.94 -79.83 23.68
N LEU A 54 21.81 -80.06 24.67
CA LEU A 54 22.15 -79.04 25.67
C LEU A 54 22.82 -77.81 25.05
N ALA A 55 23.67 -77.97 24.03
CA ALA A 55 24.26 -76.86 23.31
C ALA A 55 23.21 -76.08 22.49
N LEU A 56 22.33 -76.79 21.76
CA LEU A 56 21.25 -76.19 20.97
C LEU A 56 20.25 -75.44 21.85
N THR A 57 19.89 -75.99 23.01
CA THR A 57 18.99 -75.31 23.96
C THR A 57 19.61 -74.07 24.58
N LYS A 58 20.92 -74.09 24.90
CA LYS A 58 21.64 -72.88 25.34
C LYS A 58 21.68 -71.81 24.24
N MET A 59 22.01 -72.19 23.01
CA MET A 59 22.00 -71.26 21.87
C MET A 59 20.60 -70.67 21.62
N LYS A 60 19.53 -71.46 21.73
CA LYS A 60 18.15 -70.96 21.62
C LYS A 60 17.82 -69.94 22.70
N LYS A 61 18.19 -70.20 23.95
CA LYS A 61 17.99 -69.26 25.06
C LYS A 61 18.77 -67.96 24.86
N GLU A 62 20.01 -68.04 24.40
CA GLU A 62 20.82 -66.85 24.09
C GLU A 62 20.21 -66.02 22.94
N LEU A 63 19.70 -66.67 21.90
CA LEU A 63 18.97 -66.01 20.80
C LEU A 63 17.69 -65.34 21.28
N GLU A 64 16.90 -66.00 22.13
CA GLU A 64 15.68 -65.45 22.73
C GLU A 64 16.00 -64.24 23.62
N GLU A 65 17.05 -64.31 24.45
CA GLU A 65 17.50 -63.18 25.28
C GLU A 65 17.98 -62.01 24.43
N LEU A 66 18.70 -62.26 23.34
CA LEU A 66 19.13 -61.21 22.41
C LEU A 66 17.93 -60.58 21.70
N ALA A 67 16.96 -61.37 21.25
CA ALA A 67 15.74 -60.88 20.64
C ALA A 67 14.92 -60.03 21.62
N LEU A 68 14.78 -60.46 22.88
CA LEU A 68 14.11 -59.67 23.93
C LEU A 68 14.85 -58.36 24.20
N LYS A 69 16.19 -58.38 24.30
CA LYS A 69 17.00 -57.16 24.47
C LYS A 69 16.85 -56.20 23.29
N GLN A 70 16.76 -56.70 22.06
CA GLN A 70 16.50 -55.88 20.87
C GLN A 70 15.10 -55.28 20.91
N ASN A 71 14.07 -56.07 21.21
CA ASN A 71 12.69 -55.60 21.33
C ASN A 71 12.52 -54.52 22.40
N ILE A 72 13.18 -54.66 23.56
CA ILE A 72 13.17 -53.64 24.62
C ILE A 72 13.82 -52.35 24.13
N LYS A 73 15.00 -52.43 23.48
CA LYS A 73 15.68 -51.26 22.91
C LYS A 73 14.82 -50.56 21.85
N GLU A 74 14.17 -51.31 20.97
CA GLU A 74 13.27 -50.76 19.97
C GLU A 74 12.05 -50.08 20.61
N ALA A 75 11.47 -50.69 21.64
CA ALA A 75 10.36 -50.11 22.38
C ALA A 75 10.77 -48.81 23.09
N GLU A 76 11.95 -48.78 23.73
CA GLU A 76 12.51 -47.58 24.35
C GLU A 76 12.80 -46.48 23.31
N LEU A 77 13.34 -46.84 22.14
CA LEU A 77 13.58 -45.89 21.06
C LEU A 77 12.27 -45.31 20.53
N LYS A 78 11.25 -46.15 20.29
CA LYS A 78 9.91 -45.71 19.88
C LYS A 78 9.29 -44.78 20.92
N GLN A 79 9.43 -45.09 22.21
CA GLN A 79 8.93 -44.24 23.29
C GLN A 79 9.67 -42.89 23.35
N LYS A 80 10.99 -42.87 23.15
CA LYS A 80 11.79 -41.64 23.10
C LYS A 80 11.42 -40.79 21.89
N LEU A 81 11.24 -41.41 20.72
CA LEU A 81 10.80 -40.72 19.50
C LEU A 81 9.41 -40.10 19.69
N ALA A 82 8.45 -40.85 20.22
CA ALA A 82 7.11 -40.35 20.50
C ALA A 82 7.12 -39.17 21.49
N LYS A 83 7.98 -39.20 22.53
CA LYS A 83 8.15 -38.08 23.46
C LYS A 83 8.74 -36.84 22.78
N ILE A 84 9.73 -37.02 21.90
CA ILE A 84 10.34 -35.93 21.14
C ILE A 84 9.32 -35.31 20.18
N GLU A 85 8.53 -36.14 19.49
CA GLU A 85 7.48 -35.69 18.58
C GLU A 85 6.39 -34.91 19.31
N ALA A 86 5.90 -35.42 20.44
CA ALA A 86 4.93 -34.72 21.28
C ALA A 86 5.47 -33.38 21.78
N GLN A 87 6.75 -33.33 22.20
CA GLN A 87 7.38 -32.08 22.65
C GLN A 87 7.52 -31.08 21.49
N LYS A 88 7.95 -31.53 20.32
CA LYS A 88 8.04 -30.70 19.11
C LYS A 88 6.69 -30.12 18.73
N GLU A 89 5.62 -30.91 18.79
CA GLU A 89 4.28 -30.43 18.46
C GLU A 89 3.80 -29.37 19.45
N LEU A 90 4.04 -29.55 20.76
CA LEU A 90 3.74 -28.53 21.76
C LEU A 90 4.53 -27.24 21.54
N ASP A 91 5.81 -27.34 21.20
CA ASP A 91 6.65 -26.16 20.96
C ASP A 91 6.23 -25.43 19.68
N ILE A 92 5.88 -26.16 18.62
CA ILE A 92 5.30 -25.57 17.39
C ILE A 92 3.99 -24.84 17.71
N GLN A 93 3.10 -25.43 18.51
CA GLN A 93 1.85 -24.79 18.91
C GLN A 93 2.09 -23.51 19.72
N LYS A 94 3.08 -23.50 20.63
CA LYS A 94 3.45 -22.30 21.39
C LYS A 94 3.97 -21.20 20.47
N ILE A 95 4.92 -21.53 19.57
CA ILE A 95 5.47 -20.58 18.59
C ILE A 95 4.36 -20.02 17.71
N GLN A 96 3.44 -20.84 17.22
CA GLN A 96 2.31 -20.38 16.41
C GLN A 96 1.38 -19.43 17.18
N LYS A 97 1.13 -19.67 18.46
CA LYS A 97 0.34 -18.76 19.31
C LYS A 97 1.04 -17.42 19.51
N GLU A 98 2.34 -17.45 19.82
CA GLU A 98 3.16 -16.24 19.98
C GLU A 98 3.22 -15.42 18.69
N LEU A 99 3.41 -16.07 17.53
CA LEU A 99 3.41 -15.41 16.23
C LEU A 99 2.07 -14.73 15.95
N LYS A 100 0.94 -15.43 16.15
CA LYS A 100 -0.39 -14.83 15.97
C LYS A 100 -0.63 -13.64 16.89
N LEU A 101 -0.17 -13.72 18.14
CA LEU A 101 -0.30 -12.62 19.09
C LEU A 101 0.53 -11.40 18.65
N LYS A 102 1.78 -11.62 18.24
CA LYS A 102 2.67 -10.57 17.72
C LYS A 102 2.14 -9.95 16.42
N GLU A 103 1.55 -10.74 15.54
CA GLU A 103 0.88 -10.25 14.33
C GLU A 103 -0.31 -9.34 14.67
N LEU A 104 -1.15 -9.75 15.63
CA LEU A 104 -2.28 -8.93 16.10
C LEU A 104 -1.83 -7.62 16.75
N GLU A 105 -0.79 -7.66 17.58
CA GLU A 105 -0.20 -6.45 18.17
C GLU A 105 0.33 -5.51 17.10
N THR A 106 1.09 -6.04 16.14
CA THR A 106 1.63 -5.26 15.02
C THR A 106 0.51 -4.64 14.17
N GLN A 107 -0.57 -5.39 13.90
CA GLN A 107 -1.73 -4.86 13.17
C GLN A 107 -2.42 -3.73 13.96
N LYS A 108 -2.59 -3.90 15.27
CA LYS A 108 -3.20 -2.89 16.13
C LYS A 108 -2.34 -1.61 16.19
N GLU A 109 -1.03 -1.75 16.25
CA GLU A 109 -0.10 -0.61 16.19
C GLU A 109 -0.16 0.12 14.86
N LYS A 110 -0.15 -0.63 13.74
CA LYS A 110 -0.32 -0.04 12.40
C LYS A 110 -1.62 0.75 12.29
N MET A 111 -2.74 0.15 12.72
CA MET A 111 -4.05 0.82 12.70
C MET A 111 -4.07 2.08 13.58
N ARG A 112 -3.41 2.05 14.74
CA ARG A 112 -3.27 3.25 15.60
C ARG A 112 -2.46 4.35 14.92
N LEU A 113 -1.32 4.01 14.32
CA LEU A 113 -0.48 4.95 13.59
C LEU A 113 -1.20 5.53 12.38
N GLU A 114 -1.94 4.72 11.63
CA GLU A 114 -2.76 5.19 10.51
C GLU A 114 -3.84 6.17 10.97
N MET A 115 -4.55 5.86 12.07
CA MET A 115 -5.54 6.77 12.63
C MET A 115 -4.92 8.08 13.14
N GLU A 116 -3.74 8.02 13.77
CA GLU A 116 -3.01 9.22 14.21
C GLU A 116 -2.56 10.06 13.03
N ASN A 117 -2.06 9.43 11.96
CA ASN A 117 -1.64 10.12 10.76
C ASN A 117 -2.84 10.78 10.05
N GLN A 118 -3.97 10.07 9.92
CA GLN A 118 -5.22 10.66 9.39
C GLN A 118 -5.70 11.86 10.22
N LYS A 119 -5.60 11.79 11.55
CA LYS A 119 -5.94 12.93 12.42
C LYS A 119 -4.99 14.11 12.22
N LEU A 120 -3.70 13.87 11.99
CA LEU A 120 -2.73 14.91 11.71
C LEU A 120 -3.03 15.58 10.36
N ILE A 121 -3.24 14.79 9.31
CA ILE A 121 -3.61 15.27 7.98
C ILE A 121 -4.89 16.11 8.06
N ALA A 122 -5.93 15.62 8.72
CA ALA A 122 -7.18 16.36 8.90
C ALA A 122 -6.97 17.69 9.65
N LYS A 123 -6.12 17.72 10.67
CA LYS A 123 -5.76 18.97 11.37
C LYS A 123 -4.99 19.94 10.49
N GLU A 124 -4.09 19.44 9.64
CA GLU A 124 -3.35 20.27 8.69
C GLU A 124 -4.26 20.84 7.61
N GLU A 125 -5.18 20.04 7.07
CA GLU A 125 -6.19 20.50 6.13
C GLU A 125 -7.09 21.58 6.72
N LEU A 126 -7.54 21.42 7.96
CA LEU A 126 -8.33 22.43 8.66
C LEU A 126 -7.54 23.73 8.82
N LYS A 127 -6.28 23.66 9.26
CA LYS A 127 -5.40 24.84 9.36
C LYS A 127 -5.17 25.50 8.00
N ALA A 128 -5.03 24.72 6.93
CA ALA A 128 -4.87 25.25 5.58
C ALA A 128 -6.15 25.97 5.12
N LYS A 129 -7.33 25.40 5.37
CA LYS A 129 -8.63 26.03 5.09
C LYS A 129 -8.82 27.31 5.89
N GLU A 130 -8.50 27.31 7.18
CA GLU A 130 -8.53 28.52 8.03
C GLU A 130 -7.65 29.63 7.46
N ARG A 131 -6.42 29.32 7.05
CA ARG A 131 -5.52 30.30 6.41
C ARG A 131 -6.11 30.85 5.10
N LEU A 132 -6.69 29.99 4.27
CA LEU A 132 -7.35 30.42 3.03
C LEU A 132 -8.51 31.37 3.33
N TYR A 133 -9.36 31.07 4.31
CA TYR A 133 -10.45 31.95 4.71
C TYR A 133 -9.95 33.30 5.22
N ILE A 134 -8.89 33.32 6.02
CA ILE A 134 -8.27 34.57 6.49
C ILE A 134 -7.78 35.41 5.30
N ILE A 135 -7.09 34.80 4.34
CA ILE A 135 -6.61 35.49 3.12
C ILE A 135 -7.80 36.04 2.32
N LEU A 136 -8.87 35.26 2.17
CA LEU A 136 -10.07 35.64 1.43
C LEU A 136 -10.78 36.85 2.09
N ILE A 137 -10.88 36.86 3.42
CA ILE A 137 -11.42 37.97 4.19
C ILE A 137 -10.56 39.23 4.01
N ILE A 138 -9.23 39.11 4.07
CA ILE A 138 -8.31 40.24 3.86
C ILE A 138 -8.46 40.78 2.43
N ALA A 139 -8.52 39.91 1.42
CA ALA A 139 -8.73 40.32 0.03
C ALA A 139 -10.07 41.05 -0.16
N PHE A 140 -11.13 40.57 0.49
CA PHE A 140 -12.44 41.21 0.47
C PHE A 140 -12.43 42.60 1.13
N LEU A 141 -11.73 42.75 2.26
CA LEU A 141 -11.57 44.06 2.92
C LEU A 141 -10.78 45.05 2.04
N ILE A 142 -9.73 44.58 1.37
CA ILE A 142 -8.97 45.40 0.40
C ILE A 142 -9.87 45.84 -0.75
N LEU A 143 -10.69 44.93 -1.30
CA LEU A 143 -11.64 45.25 -2.36
C LEU A 143 -12.63 46.32 -1.92
N LEU A 144 -13.23 46.19 -0.73
CA LEU A 144 -14.14 47.20 -0.17
C LEU A 144 -13.44 48.55 0.03
N PHE A 145 -12.20 48.55 0.49
CA PHE A 145 -11.41 49.76 0.63
C PHE A 145 -11.19 50.46 -0.72
N PHE A 146 -10.81 49.71 -1.76
CA PHE A 146 -10.65 50.25 -3.11
C PHE A 146 -11.96 50.84 -3.65
N ILE A 147 -13.08 50.14 -3.49
CA ILE A 147 -14.40 50.65 -3.89
C ILE A 147 -14.70 51.98 -3.17
N GLY A 148 -14.45 52.05 -1.86
CA GLY A 148 -14.62 53.27 -1.08
C GLY A 148 -13.75 54.42 -1.58
N VAL A 149 -12.48 54.17 -1.90
CA VAL A 149 -11.56 55.17 -2.46
C VAL A 149 -12.04 55.65 -3.83
N VAL A 150 -12.44 54.74 -4.72
CA VAL A 150 -12.95 55.09 -6.06
C VAL A 150 -14.20 55.96 -5.95
N LEU A 151 -15.17 55.57 -5.11
CA LEU A 151 -16.39 56.35 -4.88
C LEU A 151 -16.08 57.73 -4.28
N TYR A 152 -15.14 57.81 -3.34
CA TYR A 152 -14.71 59.08 -2.76
C TYR A 152 -14.08 60.00 -3.81
N ILE A 153 -13.17 59.47 -4.64
CA ILE A 153 -12.55 60.25 -5.72
C ILE A 153 -13.59 60.68 -6.74
N TYR A 154 -14.50 59.80 -7.13
CA TYR A 154 -15.58 60.10 -8.07
C TYR A 154 -16.46 61.23 -7.56
N LYS A 155 -16.93 61.14 -6.30
CA LYS A 155 -17.73 62.19 -5.67
C LYS A 155 -16.97 63.52 -5.62
N LYS A 156 -15.70 63.50 -5.19
CA LYS A 156 -14.85 64.69 -5.15
C LYS A 156 -14.65 65.32 -6.53
N ARG A 157 -14.50 64.52 -7.60
CA ARG A 157 -14.40 65.03 -8.97
C ARG A 157 -15.72 65.66 -9.42
N LYS A 158 -16.84 64.99 -9.17
CA LYS A 158 -18.18 65.50 -9.50
C LYS A 158 -18.47 66.84 -8.81
N ASP A 159 -18.17 66.94 -7.51
CA ASP A 159 -18.36 68.16 -6.73
C ASP A 159 -17.50 69.31 -7.25
N LYS A 160 -16.24 69.04 -7.64
CA LYS A 160 -15.37 70.04 -8.27
C LYS A 160 -15.92 70.52 -9.61
N ILE A 161 -16.32 69.60 -10.48
CA ILE A 161 -16.86 69.93 -11.81
C ILE A 161 -18.12 70.80 -11.67
N LEU A 162 -18.99 70.46 -10.71
CA LEU A 162 -20.19 71.25 -10.42
C LEU A 162 -19.84 72.67 -9.98
N ALA A 163 -18.85 72.84 -9.08
CA ALA A 163 -18.40 74.16 -8.64
C ALA A 163 -17.75 74.97 -9.78
N TYR A 164 -17.00 74.33 -10.67
CA TYR A 164 -16.43 75.01 -11.85
C TYR A 164 -17.53 75.47 -12.82
N HIS A 165 -18.55 74.64 -13.04
CA HIS A 165 -19.68 74.99 -13.89
C HIS A 165 -20.48 76.18 -13.33
N ASP A 166 -20.77 76.18 -12.03
CA ASP A 166 -21.48 77.28 -11.36
C ASP A 166 -20.69 78.59 -11.43
N ASN A 167 -19.36 78.53 -11.21
CA ASN A 167 -18.51 79.71 -11.37
C ASN A 167 -18.47 80.21 -12.82
N LEU A 168 -18.34 79.31 -13.81
CA LEU A 168 -18.35 79.68 -15.23
C LEU A 168 -19.67 80.33 -15.62
N GLU A 169 -20.81 79.77 -15.19
CA GLU A 169 -22.12 80.37 -15.43
C GLU A 169 -22.21 81.79 -14.85
N LYS A 170 -21.71 81.98 -13.63
CA LYS A 170 -21.64 83.30 -13.00
C LYS A 170 -20.75 84.27 -13.79
N TYR A 171 -19.58 83.84 -14.27
CA TYR A 171 -18.71 84.66 -15.11
C TYR A 171 -19.38 85.05 -16.43
N PHE A 172 -20.07 84.12 -17.10
CA PHE A 172 -20.78 84.42 -18.34
C PHE A 172 -21.91 85.42 -18.12
N ARG A 173 -22.72 85.25 -17.07
CA ARG A 173 -23.80 86.20 -16.73
C ARG A 173 -23.26 87.59 -16.40
N LEU A 174 -22.15 87.68 -15.66
CA LEU A 174 -21.51 88.98 -15.38
C LEU A 174 -21.00 89.64 -16.65
N LYS A 175 -20.28 88.90 -17.49
CA LYS A 175 -19.74 89.43 -18.76
C LYS A 175 -20.83 89.80 -19.75
N GLU A 176 -21.93 89.04 -19.79
CA GLU A 176 -23.11 89.36 -20.59
C GLU A 176 -23.74 90.67 -20.12
N ASN A 177 -23.92 90.85 -18.81
CA ASN A 177 -24.44 92.10 -18.24
C ASN A 177 -23.51 93.29 -18.50
N GLU A 178 -22.20 93.14 -18.31
CA GLU A 178 -21.21 94.17 -18.66
C GLU A 178 -21.29 94.57 -20.13
N THR A 179 -21.43 93.57 -21.03
CA THR A 179 -21.55 93.81 -22.46
C THR A 179 -22.87 94.52 -22.80
N LYS A 180 -23.99 94.11 -22.18
CA LYS A 180 -25.29 94.79 -22.31
C LYS A 180 -25.21 96.24 -21.85
N ILE A 181 -24.56 96.52 -20.72
CA ILE A 181 -24.33 97.88 -20.22
C ILE A 181 -23.43 98.67 -21.18
N ALA A 182 -22.35 98.09 -21.69
CA ALA A 182 -21.47 98.75 -22.64
C ALA A 182 -22.18 99.11 -23.96
N ILE A 183 -23.04 98.22 -24.47
CA ILE A 183 -23.88 98.48 -25.64
C ILE A 183 -24.88 99.60 -25.33
N ALA A 184 -25.56 99.55 -24.18
CA ALA A 184 -26.49 100.59 -23.76
C ALA A 184 -25.81 101.96 -23.67
N ASN A 185 -24.63 102.04 -23.05
CA ASN A 185 -23.85 103.27 -22.96
C ASN A 185 -23.45 103.79 -24.34
N LYS A 186 -22.97 102.93 -25.25
CA LYS A 186 -22.67 103.34 -26.63
C LYS A 186 -23.90 103.84 -27.38
N ILE A 187 -25.06 103.23 -27.18
CA ILE A 187 -26.32 103.70 -27.76
C ILE A 187 -26.67 105.09 -27.22
N ILE A 188 -26.59 105.28 -25.89
CA ILE A 188 -26.85 106.56 -25.22
C ILE A 188 -25.88 107.64 -25.75
N ASP A 189 -24.58 107.35 -25.84
CA ASP A 189 -23.56 108.27 -26.34
C ASP A 189 -23.83 108.64 -27.82
N THR A 190 -24.25 107.67 -28.64
CA THR A 190 -24.57 107.91 -30.06
C THR A 190 -25.82 108.79 -30.19
N ILE A 191 -26.86 108.56 -29.38
CA ILE A 191 -28.06 109.42 -29.31
C ILE A 191 -27.67 110.83 -28.85
N ALA A 192 -26.88 110.94 -27.78
CA ALA A 192 -26.42 112.21 -27.22
C ALA A 192 -25.56 113.03 -28.22
N SER A 193 -24.88 112.37 -29.15
CA SER A 193 -24.09 113.03 -30.21
C SER A 193 -24.91 113.82 -31.23
N LYS A 194 -26.26 113.68 -31.25
CA LYS A 194 -27.21 114.36 -32.16
C LYS A 194 -26.93 114.20 -33.66
N LYS A 195 -26.13 113.22 -34.06
CA LYS A 195 -25.80 112.93 -35.47
C LYS A 195 -26.76 111.94 -36.16
N LEU A 196 -27.83 111.52 -35.48
CA LEU A 196 -28.78 110.50 -35.95
C LEU A 196 -30.08 111.15 -36.45
N SER A 197 -30.75 110.51 -37.42
CA SER A 197 -32.11 110.91 -37.82
C SER A 197 -33.14 110.48 -36.75
N PRO A 198 -34.31 111.14 -36.66
CA PRO A 198 -35.35 110.82 -35.66
C PRO A 198 -35.81 109.34 -35.72
N ASP A 199 -35.88 108.77 -36.93
CA ASP A 199 -36.25 107.38 -37.14
C ASP A 199 -35.18 106.40 -36.65
N GLN A 200 -33.90 106.77 -36.76
CA GLN A 200 -32.78 105.96 -36.27
C GLN A 200 -32.69 105.99 -34.74
N GLU A 201 -32.96 107.14 -34.12
CA GLU A 201 -33.02 107.32 -32.68
C GLU A 201 -34.14 106.48 -32.05
N GLN A 202 -35.35 106.52 -32.62
CA GLN A 202 -36.48 105.70 -32.14
C GLN A 202 -36.22 104.19 -32.27
N ARG A 203 -35.55 103.75 -33.35
CA ARG A 203 -35.14 102.34 -33.51
C ARG A 203 -34.17 101.90 -32.42
N LEU A 204 -33.16 102.72 -32.12
CA LEU A 204 -32.18 102.42 -31.07
C LEU A 204 -32.80 102.41 -29.66
N LEU A 205 -33.73 103.32 -29.39
CA LEU A 205 -34.50 103.33 -28.13
C LEU A 205 -35.37 102.07 -27.96
N ASN A 206 -35.95 101.55 -29.04
CA ASN A 206 -36.73 100.32 -29.00
C ASN A 206 -35.86 99.07 -28.76
N VAL A 207 -34.65 99.01 -29.29
CA VAL A 207 -33.69 97.93 -28.99
C VAL A 207 -33.26 97.98 -27.51
N LEU A 208 -33.02 99.17 -26.96
CA LEU A 208 -32.67 99.31 -25.54
C LEU A 208 -33.80 98.84 -24.61
N LYS A 209 -35.05 99.20 -24.90
CA LYS A 209 -36.23 98.80 -24.11
C LYS A 209 -36.54 97.30 -24.18
N SER A 210 -36.34 96.67 -25.33
CA SER A 210 -36.60 95.23 -25.51
C SER A 210 -35.55 94.35 -24.83
N SER A 211 -34.30 94.80 -24.72
CA SER A 211 -33.21 94.05 -24.07
C SER A 211 -33.35 93.83 -22.55
N GLN A 212 -34.32 94.48 -21.88
CA GLN A 212 -34.56 94.33 -20.43
C GLN A 212 -35.44 93.12 -20.06
N ILE A 213 -36.06 92.42 -21.04
CA ILE A 213 -37.13 91.45 -20.76
C ILE A 213 -36.66 89.99 -20.70
N ASP A 214 -35.47 89.64 -21.20
CA ASP A 214 -35.04 88.23 -21.25
C ASP A 214 -34.38 87.73 -19.97
N LYS A 215 -35.21 87.40 -18.98
CA LYS A 215 -34.94 86.34 -17.99
C LYS A 215 -35.55 85.04 -18.49
N LYS A 216 -34.94 84.39 -19.48
CA LYS A 216 -35.31 83.00 -19.83
C LYS A 216 -34.09 82.11 -19.80
N SER A 217 -34.16 81.17 -18.86
CA SER A 217 -33.33 79.99 -18.62
C SER A 217 -32.58 79.46 -19.84
N LEU A 218 -31.26 79.28 -19.71
CA LEU A 218 -30.50 78.38 -20.57
C LEU A 218 -30.98 76.93 -20.41
N PRO A 219 -30.90 76.09 -21.46
CA PRO A 219 -31.31 74.69 -21.40
C PRO A 219 -30.41 73.89 -20.45
N LYS A 220 -31.03 73.09 -19.57
CA LYS A 220 -30.39 71.96 -18.89
C LYS A 220 -30.35 70.80 -19.87
N GLU A 221 -29.21 70.55 -20.50
CA GLU A 221 -28.81 69.21 -20.93
C GLU A 221 -27.33 69.26 -21.32
N ILE A 222 -26.48 68.81 -20.40
CA ILE A 222 -25.21 68.20 -20.79
C ILE A 222 -25.56 66.71 -20.79
N GLU A 223 -25.90 66.20 -21.96
CA GLU A 223 -25.99 64.77 -22.20
C GLU A 223 -24.64 64.14 -21.83
N GLU A 224 -24.77 62.98 -21.20
CA GLU A 224 -23.70 62.15 -20.68
C GLU A 224 -23.00 61.48 -21.87
N ASP A 225 -22.09 62.19 -22.54
CA ASP A 225 -21.20 61.57 -23.52
C ASP A 225 -20.24 60.62 -22.78
N THR A 226 -20.60 59.35 -22.77
CA THR A 226 -19.71 58.22 -22.56
C THR A 226 -18.50 58.38 -23.49
N ILE A 227 -17.38 58.79 -22.93
CA ILE A 227 -16.07 58.67 -23.56
C ILE A 227 -15.75 57.17 -23.58
N GLU A 228 -16.18 56.48 -24.65
CA GLU A 228 -15.60 55.20 -25.03
C GLU A 228 -14.15 55.48 -25.45
N ALA A 229 -13.23 55.12 -24.56
CA ALA A 229 -11.82 55.11 -24.88
C ALA A 229 -11.54 53.89 -25.76
N ASP A 230 -11.40 54.13 -27.06
CA ASP A 230 -10.72 53.20 -27.97
C ASP A 230 -9.30 52.99 -27.47
N ILE A 231 -9.06 51.83 -26.88
CA ILE A 231 -7.71 51.31 -26.65
C ILE A 231 -7.37 50.49 -27.89
N GLU A 232 -6.77 51.13 -28.89
CA GLU A 232 -6.07 50.42 -29.96
C GLU A 232 -4.86 49.71 -29.36
N GLU A 233 -4.97 48.38 -29.33
CA GLU A 233 -3.95 47.41 -28.98
C GLU A 233 -2.81 47.47 -30.03
N LYS A 234 -1.74 48.23 -29.74
CA LYS A 234 -0.45 47.99 -30.40
C LYS A 234 0.13 46.67 -29.90
N LYS A 235 -0.14 45.60 -30.65
CA LYS A 235 0.73 44.41 -30.69
C LYS A 235 1.98 44.78 -31.48
N ASP A 236 3.06 45.07 -30.77
CA ASP A 236 4.39 44.92 -31.32
C ASP A 236 4.73 43.41 -31.34
N GLY A 237 5.08 42.92 -32.52
CA GLY A 237 5.67 41.60 -32.75
C GLY A 237 7.19 41.63 -32.72
#